data_AF-A0A3L9ZKX2-F1
#
_entry.id   AF-A0A3L9ZKX2-F1
#
_cell.length_a   1.000
_cell.length_b   1.000
_cell.length_c   1.000
_cell.angle_alpha   90.00
_cell.angle_beta   90.00
_cell.angle_gamma   90.00
#
_symmetry.space_group_name_H-M   'P 1'
#
loop_
_entity.id
_entity.type
_entity.pdbx_description
1 polymer ?
#
loop_
_entity_poly.entity_id
_entity_poly.type
_entity_poly.pdbx_seq_one_letter_code
_entity_poly.pdbx_strand_id
1 'polypeptide(L)'
;MEILALQEYSKELIASAILLVTLLFFRTATTKLVRRYAKTNQTLEHRTNLVVKYMHLFLYILAAIALIIIWGVQTKDIILAFSSVTTVVGVALIAQWSILSNITAGIILFFSFPFKIGDVIKIHDKDFPIIAEIVDISAFHVFLKTYDGEQIIYPNNLLLQKGISILKDHFKDKEFVD
;
A
#
# COMPACT_ATOMS: atom_id res chain seq x y z
N MET A 1 -19.23 -48.17 17.87
CA MET A 1 -18.12 -47.68 17.01
C MET A 1 -18.21 -46.17 16.85
N GLU A 2 -19.36 -45.60 16.46
CA GLU A 2 -19.56 -44.13 16.36
C GLU A 2 -19.38 -43.35 17.68
N ILE A 3 -19.86 -43.89 18.81
CA ILE A 3 -19.74 -43.23 20.12
C ILE A 3 -18.27 -43.10 20.58
N LEU A 4 -17.43 -44.07 20.21
CA LEU A 4 -15.99 -44.04 20.53
C LEU A 4 -15.25 -42.96 19.72
N ALA A 5 -15.61 -42.80 18.44
CA ALA A 5 -15.04 -41.75 17.58
C ALA A 5 -15.43 -40.33 18.07
N LEU A 6 -16.67 -40.13 18.52
CA LEU A 6 -17.12 -38.85 19.09
C LEU A 6 -16.38 -38.48 20.39
N GLN A 7 -15.96 -39.49 21.17
CA GLN A 7 -15.22 -39.27 22.40
C GLN A 7 -13.76 -38.90 22.11
N GLU A 8 -13.17 -39.49 21.06
CA GLU A 8 -11.81 -39.24 20.59
C GLU A 8 -11.62 -37.83 20.02
N TYR A 9 -12.61 -37.30 19.28
CA TYR A 9 -12.58 -35.95 18.68
C TYR A 9 -13.33 -34.86 19.46
N SER A 10 -13.70 -35.15 20.71
CA SER A 10 -14.53 -34.25 21.52
C SER A 10 -13.91 -32.85 21.68
N LYS A 11 -12.57 -32.77 21.77
CA LYS A 11 -11.84 -31.50 21.93
C LYS A 11 -11.83 -30.67 20.65
N GLU A 12 -11.61 -31.32 19.51
CA GLU A 12 -11.55 -30.73 18.18
C GLU A 12 -12.91 -30.18 17.76
N LEU A 13 -13.98 -30.92 18.09
CA LEU A 13 -15.36 -30.49 17.86
C LEU A 13 -15.72 -29.27 18.71
N ILE A 14 -15.39 -29.28 20.00
CA ILE A 14 -15.62 -28.13 20.90
C ILE A 14 -14.82 -26.90 20.42
N ALA A 15 -13.53 -27.08 20.08
CA ALA A 15 -12.69 -26.00 19.58
C ALA A 15 -13.25 -25.43 18.26
N SER A 16 -13.72 -26.27 17.34
CA SER A 16 -14.35 -25.85 16.09
C SER A 16 -15.65 -25.09 16.34
N ALA A 17 -16.46 -25.50 17.31
CA ALA A 17 -17.69 -24.80 17.71
C ALA A 17 -17.38 -23.42 18.31
N ILE A 18 -16.37 -23.32 19.19
CA ILE A 18 -15.90 -22.04 19.75
C ILE A 18 -15.40 -21.13 18.62
N LEU A 19 -14.64 -21.66 17.66
CA LEU A 19 -14.15 -20.92 16.51
C LEU A 19 -15.31 -20.36 15.66
N LEU A 20 -16.35 -21.16 15.40
CA LEU A 20 -17.54 -20.70 14.67
C LEU A 20 -18.26 -19.56 15.39
N VAL A 21 -18.48 -19.69 16.70
CA VAL A 21 -19.09 -18.62 17.51
C VAL A 21 -18.24 -17.35 17.46
N THR A 22 -16.92 -17.50 17.61
CA THR A 22 -15.95 -16.39 17.55
C THR A 22 -15.97 -15.72 16.18
N LEU A 23 -15.99 -16.49 15.09
CA LEU A 23 -16.07 -15.98 13.72
C LEU A 23 -17.36 -15.18 13.49
N LEU A 24 -18.51 -15.70 13.93
CA LEU A 24 -19.79 -15.00 13.81
C LEU A 24 -19.80 -13.70 14.62
N PHE A 25 -19.25 -13.72 15.83
CA PHE A 25 -19.09 -12.53 16.66
C PHE A 25 -18.23 -11.47 15.95
N PHE A 26 -17.02 -11.82 15.50
CA PHE A 26 -16.15 -10.87 14.81
C PHE A 26 -16.75 -10.38 13.49
N ARG A 27 -17.42 -11.25 12.73
CA ARG A 27 -18.08 -10.85 11.47
C ARG A 27 -19.14 -9.79 11.71
N THR A 28 -19.99 -9.98 12.71
CA THR A 28 -21.06 -9.02 13.04
C THR A 28 -20.50 -7.74 13.64
N ALA A 29 -19.55 -7.84 14.58
CA ALA A 29 -18.87 -6.70 15.19
C ALA A 29 -18.17 -5.83 14.13
N THR A 30 -17.37 -6.44 13.27
CA THR A 30 -16.63 -5.76 12.20
C THR A 30 -17.56 -5.06 11.22
N THR A 31 -18.62 -5.74 10.77
CA THR A 31 -19.61 -5.14 9.86
C THR A 31 -20.28 -3.92 10.49
N LYS A 32 -20.62 -4.01 11.78
CA LYS A 32 -21.25 -2.92 12.53
C LYS A 32 -20.30 -1.73 12.68
N LEU A 33 -19.03 -1.97 13.00
CA LEU A 33 -18.01 -0.94 13.14
C LEU A 33 -17.77 -0.20 11.81
N VAL A 34 -17.55 -0.94 10.73
CA VAL A 34 -17.30 -0.35 9.40
C VAL A 34 -18.50 0.47 8.92
N ARG A 35 -19.73 -0.06 9.08
CA ARG A 35 -20.95 0.67 8.70
C ARG A 35 -21.21 1.90 9.58
N ARG A 36 -20.90 1.84 10.88
CA ARG A 36 -21.01 2.98 11.78
C ARG A 36 -20.04 4.10 11.37
N TYR A 37 -18.78 3.74 11.11
CA TYR A 37 -17.76 4.67 10.63
C TYR A 37 -18.15 5.30 9.29
N ALA A 38 -18.67 4.49 8.36
CA ALA A 38 -19.13 4.96 7.06
C ALA A 38 -20.27 5.98 7.15
N LYS A 39 -21.25 5.74 8.03
CA LYS A 39 -22.37 6.66 8.28
C LYS A 39 -21.92 7.99 8.87
N THR A 40 -20.98 7.97 9.81
CA THR A 40 -20.43 9.19 10.42
C THR A 40 -19.68 10.06 9.40
N ASN A 41 -18.99 9.44 8.44
CA ASN A 41 -18.13 10.13 7.47
C ASN A 41 -18.76 10.33 6.09
N GLN A 42 -20.08 10.15 5.95
CA GLN A 42 -20.82 10.29 4.68
C GLN A 42 -20.20 9.51 3.50
N THR A 43 -19.57 8.37 3.77
CA THR A 43 -18.90 7.59 2.71
C THR A 43 -19.92 6.84 1.85
N LEU A 44 -19.69 6.77 0.54
CA LEU A 44 -20.52 6.03 -0.41
C LEU A 44 -20.74 4.56 0.00
N GLU A 45 -21.98 4.10 0.00
CA GLU A 45 -22.34 2.72 0.41
C GLU A 45 -21.59 1.64 -0.37
N HIS A 46 -21.30 1.88 -1.66
CA HIS A 46 -20.54 0.95 -2.49
C HIS A 46 -19.13 0.70 -1.94
N ARG A 47 -18.43 1.77 -1.50
CA ARG A 47 -17.09 1.66 -0.92
C ARG A 47 -17.13 0.92 0.42
N THR A 48 -18.13 1.19 1.24
CA THR A 48 -18.35 0.49 2.51
C THR A 48 -18.56 -1.01 2.30
N ASN A 49 -19.35 -1.40 1.29
CA ASN A 49 -19.60 -2.81 0.99
C ASN A 49 -18.34 -3.54 0.53
N LEU A 50 -17.47 -2.89 -0.27
CA LEU A 50 -16.18 -3.45 -0.65
C LEU A 50 -15.28 -3.69 0.56
N VAL A 51 -15.18 -2.73 1.48
CA VAL A 51 -14.40 -2.88 2.72
C VAL A 51 -14.92 -4.03 3.56
N VAL A 52 -16.24 -4.11 3.79
CA VAL A 52 -16.85 -5.23 4.54
C VAL A 52 -16.56 -6.57 3.87
N LYS A 53 -16.64 -6.65 2.54
CA LYS A 53 -16.35 -7.87 1.77
C LYS A 53 -14.90 -8.33 1.98
N TYR A 54 -13.92 -7.42 1.91
CA TYR A 54 -12.52 -7.76 2.13
C TYR A 54 -12.24 -8.17 3.59
N MET A 55 -12.87 -7.53 4.56
CA MET A 55 -12.74 -7.94 5.97
C MET A 55 -13.33 -9.33 6.22
N HIS A 56 -14.49 -9.67 5.62
CA HIS A 56 -15.05 -11.01 5.74
C HIS A 56 -14.15 -12.05 5.09
N LEU A 57 -13.60 -11.77 3.90
CA LEU A 57 -12.64 -12.65 3.24
C LEU A 57 -11.43 -12.94 4.14
N PHE A 58 -10.87 -11.90 4.76
CA PHE A 58 -9.75 -12.03 5.68
C PHE A 58 -10.10 -12.90 6.90
N LEU A 59 -11.26 -12.67 7.54
CA LEU A 59 -11.72 -13.48 8.67
C LEU A 59 -11.92 -14.95 8.28
N TYR A 60 -12.42 -15.24 7.08
CA TYR A 60 -12.57 -16.61 6.58
C TYR A 60 -11.23 -17.30 6.36
N ILE A 61 -10.24 -16.59 5.82
CA ILE A 61 -8.88 -17.14 5.68
C ILE A 61 -8.31 -17.51 7.05
N LEU A 62 -8.43 -16.63 8.04
CA LEU A 62 -7.98 -16.92 9.41
C LEU A 62 -8.72 -18.11 10.03
N ALA A 63 -10.04 -18.19 9.85
CA ALA A 63 -10.84 -19.31 10.35
C ALA A 63 -10.46 -20.63 9.67
N ALA A 64 -10.18 -20.62 8.37
CA ALA A 64 -9.71 -21.79 7.64
C ALA A 64 -8.36 -22.27 8.17
N ILE A 65 -7.41 -21.36 8.41
CA ILE A 65 -6.11 -21.68 9.01
C ILE A 65 -6.30 -22.28 10.42
N ALA A 66 -7.15 -21.66 11.25
CA ALA A 66 -7.42 -22.16 12.59
C ALA A 66 -8.07 -23.55 12.58
N LEU A 67 -9.00 -23.82 11.66
CA LEU A 67 -9.59 -25.15 11.46
C LEU A 67 -8.53 -26.21 11.12
N ILE A 68 -7.63 -25.91 10.19
CA ILE A 68 -6.54 -26.82 9.81
C ILE A 68 -5.67 -27.18 11.02
N ILE A 69 -5.40 -26.20 11.90
CA ILE A 69 -4.63 -26.40 13.13
C ILE A 69 -5.41 -27.23 14.16
N ILE A 70 -6.70 -26.94 14.38
CA ILE A 70 -7.55 -27.66 15.34
C ILE A 70 -7.62 -29.15 15.00
N TRP A 71 -7.73 -29.48 13.71
CA TRP A 71 -7.84 -30.87 13.25
C TRP A 71 -6.48 -31.59 13.13
N GLY A 72 -5.41 -30.98 13.63
CA GLY A 72 -4.11 -31.64 13.76
C GLY A 72 -3.47 -32.02 12.42
N VAL A 73 -3.80 -31.30 11.34
CA VAL A 73 -3.10 -31.47 10.06
C VAL A 73 -1.61 -31.30 10.33
N GLN A 74 -0.80 -32.21 9.78
CA GLN A 74 0.63 -32.24 10.09
C GLN A 74 1.24 -30.87 9.82
N THR A 75 1.98 -30.34 10.79
CA THR A 75 2.62 -29.01 10.68
C THR A 75 3.46 -28.88 9.41
N LYS A 76 4.06 -29.97 8.94
CA LYS A 76 4.77 -30.05 7.65
C LYS A 76 3.88 -29.68 6.46
N ASP A 77 2.66 -30.21 6.40
CA ASP A 77 1.72 -29.94 5.30
C ASP A 77 1.19 -28.51 5.36
N ILE A 78 0.98 -27.98 6.58
CA ILE A 78 0.61 -26.57 6.81
C ILE A 78 1.73 -25.64 6.32
N ILE A 79 2.98 -25.92 6.69
CA ILE A 79 4.15 -25.13 6.27
C ILE A 79 4.30 -25.18 4.74
N LEU A 80 4.04 -26.32 4.11
CA LEU A 80 4.13 -26.48 2.66
C LEU A 80 3.05 -25.68 1.92
N ALA A 81 1.80 -25.71 2.40
CA ALA A 81 0.74 -24.87 1.87
C ALA A 81 1.00 -23.37 2.09
N PHE A 82 1.42 -22.99 3.31
CA PHE A 82 1.68 -21.60 3.67
C PHE A 82 2.87 -21.02 2.90
N SER A 83 3.94 -21.79 2.71
CA SER A 83 5.09 -21.38 1.90
C SER A 83 4.71 -21.15 0.44
N SER A 84 3.83 -21.97 -0.13
CA SER A 84 3.30 -21.79 -1.49
C SER A 84 2.52 -20.48 -1.62
N VAL A 85 1.59 -20.20 -0.69
CA VAL A 85 0.82 -18.95 -0.68
C VAL A 85 1.74 -17.74 -0.48
N THR A 86 2.66 -17.82 0.47
CA THR A 86 3.63 -16.75 0.75
C THR A 86 4.51 -16.47 -0.46
N THR A 87 4.90 -17.51 -1.21
CA THR A 87 5.66 -17.36 -2.45
C THR A 87 4.86 -16.61 -3.50
N VAL A 88 3.61 -16.99 -3.75
CA VAL A 88 2.74 -16.31 -4.72
C VAL A 88 2.48 -14.85 -4.32
N VAL A 89 2.19 -14.60 -3.04
CA VAL A 89 2.01 -13.24 -2.52
C VAL A 89 3.30 -12.43 -2.63
N GLY A 90 4.44 -13.03 -2.30
CA GLY A 90 5.76 -12.39 -2.43
C GLY A 90 6.06 -11.97 -3.87
N VAL A 91 5.79 -12.85 -4.84
CA VAL A 91 5.93 -12.53 -6.27
C VAL A 91 4.97 -11.41 -6.69
N ALA A 92 3.72 -11.43 -6.22
CA ALA A 92 2.76 -10.36 -6.50
C ALA A 92 3.18 -9.00 -5.92
N LEU A 93 3.79 -8.99 -4.73
CA LEU A 93 4.33 -7.77 -4.12
C LEU A 93 5.52 -7.22 -4.91
N ILE A 94 6.39 -8.09 -5.42
CA ILE A 94 7.47 -7.69 -6.34
C ILE A 94 6.90 -7.10 -7.63
N ALA A 95 5.81 -7.64 -8.18
CA ALA A 95 5.14 -7.06 -9.33
C ALA A 95 4.57 -5.65 -9.04
N GLN A 96 4.20 -5.36 -7.79
CA GLN A 96 3.73 -4.06 -7.33
C GLN A 96 4.84 -3.10 -6.87
N TRP A 97 6.12 -3.49 -6.99
CA TRP A 97 7.27 -2.73 -6.51
C TRP A 97 7.28 -1.26 -6.97
N SER A 98 6.75 -0.98 -8.16
CA SER A 98 6.65 0.38 -8.70
C SER A 98 5.90 1.35 -7.78
N ILE A 99 4.84 0.90 -7.11
CA ILE A 99 4.04 1.74 -6.19
C ILE A 99 4.89 2.13 -4.99
N LEU A 100 5.52 1.13 -4.35
CA LEU A 100 6.37 1.35 -3.18
C LEU A 100 7.59 2.20 -3.55
N SER A 101 8.18 1.95 -4.72
CA SER A 101 9.32 2.70 -5.23
C SER A 101 9.01 4.19 -5.43
N ASN A 102 7.83 4.54 -5.95
CA ASN A 102 7.42 5.95 -6.09
C ASN A 102 7.16 6.63 -4.73
N ILE A 103 6.57 5.91 -3.76
CA ILE A 103 6.37 6.45 -2.41
C ILE A 103 7.71 6.74 -1.74
N THR A 104 8.61 5.75 -1.73
CA THR A 104 9.95 5.90 -1.14
C THR A 104 10.73 7.01 -1.84
N ALA A 105 10.67 7.08 -3.17
CA ALA A 105 11.29 8.17 -3.91
C ALA A 105 10.69 9.53 -3.55
N GLY A 106 9.36 9.64 -3.38
CA GLY A 106 8.70 10.87 -2.96
C GLY A 106 9.20 11.37 -1.60
N ILE A 107 9.33 10.46 -0.63
CA ILE A 107 9.89 10.78 0.70
C ILE A 107 11.33 11.29 0.56
N ILE A 108 12.16 10.63 -0.25
CA ILE A 108 13.56 11.04 -0.48
C ILE A 108 13.62 12.42 -1.15
N LEU A 109 12.81 12.64 -2.19
CA LEU A 109 12.74 13.90 -2.91
C LEU A 109 12.31 15.05 -2.00
N PHE A 110 11.35 14.81 -1.11
CA PHE A 110 10.84 15.83 -0.20
C PHE A 110 11.81 16.17 0.94
N PHE A 111 12.42 15.17 1.57
CA PHE A 111 13.20 15.37 2.80
C PHE A 111 14.71 15.44 2.61
N SER A 112 15.25 14.80 1.56
CA SER A 112 16.69 14.56 1.44
C SER A 112 17.31 15.14 0.17
N PHE A 113 16.51 15.44 -0.85
CA PHE A 113 17.02 16.02 -2.08
C PHE A 113 17.32 17.52 -1.89
N PRO A 114 18.40 18.06 -2.49
CA PRO A 114 18.83 19.44 -2.27
C PRO A 114 17.89 20.54 -2.80
N PHE A 115 16.99 20.22 -3.75
CA PHE A 115 16.00 21.18 -4.25
C PHE A 115 14.80 21.28 -3.32
N LYS A 116 14.04 22.36 -3.43
CA LYS A 116 12.80 22.59 -2.71
C LYS A 116 11.67 22.94 -3.66
N ILE A 117 10.44 22.86 -3.16
CA ILE A 117 9.27 23.44 -3.84
C ILE A 117 9.54 24.93 -4.09
N GLY A 118 9.30 25.38 -5.31
CA GLY A 118 9.62 26.72 -5.82
C GLY A 118 10.99 26.83 -6.53
N ASP A 119 11.87 25.84 -6.41
CA ASP A 119 13.13 25.86 -7.17
C ASP A 119 12.89 25.56 -8.64
N VAL A 120 13.59 26.28 -9.51
CA VAL A 120 13.70 25.93 -10.94
C VAL A 120 14.80 24.90 -11.10
N ILE A 121 14.45 23.78 -11.72
CA ILE A 121 15.38 22.69 -11.98
C ILE A 121 15.52 22.42 -13.48
N LYS A 122 16.72 22.02 -13.89
CA LYS A 122 16.99 21.43 -15.20
C LYS A 122 17.17 19.93 -15.04
N ILE A 123 16.27 19.17 -15.64
CA ILE A 123 16.31 17.71 -15.69
C ILE A 123 17.19 17.30 -16.87
N HIS A 124 18.27 16.58 -16.59
CA HIS A 124 19.19 16.05 -17.60
C HIS A 124 18.64 14.73 -18.15
N ASP A 125 17.63 14.83 -19.00
CA ASP A 125 17.16 13.72 -19.82
C ASP A 125 17.78 13.77 -21.21
N LYS A 126 18.14 12.61 -21.77
CA LYS A 126 18.85 12.54 -23.07
C LYS A 126 17.94 12.91 -24.23
N ASP A 127 16.66 12.53 -24.14
CA ASP A 127 15.70 12.70 -25.21
C ASP A 127 14.99 14.05 -25.14
N PHE A 128 14.81 14.59 -23.94
CA PHE A 128 14.07 15.84 -23.72
C PHE A 128 14.54 16.58 -22.45
N PRO A 129 15.53 17.50 -22.54
CA PRO A 129 15.96 18.27 -21.39
C PRO A 129 14.86 19.27 -21.00
N ILE A 130 14.31 19.13 -19.79
CA ILE A 130 13.22 19.96 -19.28
C ILE A 130 13.77 20.95 -18.27
N ILE A 131 13.37 22.22 -18.39
CA ILE A 131 13.57 23.24 -17.36
C ILE A 131 12.20 23.64 -16.83
N ALA A 132 11.99 23.43 -15.53
CA ALA A 132 10.70 23.67 -14.90
C ALA A 132 10.86 24.00 -13.41
N GLU A 133 9.91 24.77 -12.88
CA GLU A 133 9.74 25.04 -11.47
C GLU A 133 9.04 23.86 -10.78
N ILE A 134 9.50 23.48 -9.60
CA ILE A 134 8.84 22.47 -8.76
C ILE A 134 7.64 23.12 -8.07
N VAL A 135 6.43 22.71 -8.45
CA VAL A 135 5.19 23.24 -7.87
C VAL A 135 4.80 22.47 -6.62
N ASP A 136 4.92 21.15 -6.66
CA ASP A 136 4.56 20.27 -5.53
C ASP A 136 5.27 18.92 -5.60
N ILE A 137 5.48 18.29 -4.45
CA ILE A 137 6.00 16.92 -4.33
C ILE A 137 4.96 16.10 -3.57
N SER A 138 4.22 15.29 -4.31
CA SER A 138 3.20 14.39 -3.79
C SER A 138 3.75 12.97 -3.58
N ALA A 139 2.97 12.09 -2.94
CA ALA A 139 3.41 10.74 -2.58
C ALA A 139 3.87 9.89 -3.79
N PHE A 140 3.33 10.11 -4.98
CA PHE A 140 3.65 9.31 -6.17
C PHE A 140 4.31 10.11 -7.31
N HIS A 141 4.11 11.42 -7.34
CA HIS A 141 4.53 12.28 -8.45
C HIS A 141 5.03 13.64 -7.96
N VAL A 142 5.89 14.26 -8.76
CA VAL A 142 6.28 15.65 -8.66
C VAL A 142 5.55 16.44 -9.74
N PHE A 143 4.95 17.56 -9.35
CA PHE A 143 4.33 18.50 -10.25
C PHE A 143 5.33 19.59 -10.60
N LEU A 144 5.55 19.76 -11.90
CA LEU A 144 6.48 20.71 -12.47
C LEU A 144 5.72 21.67 -13.36
N LYS A 145 6.18 22.93 -13.45
CA LYS A 145 5.62 23.93 -14.35
C LYS A 145 6.73 24.57 -15.16
N THR A 146 6.60 24.54 -16.49
CA THR A 146 7.54 25.21 -17.39
C THR A 146 7.26 26.72 -17.47
N TYR A 147 8.21 27.47 -18.02
CA TYR A 147 8.02 28.91 -18.27
C TYR A 147 6.89 29.20 -19.26
N ASP A 148 6.65 28.30 -20.22
CA ASP A 148 5.55 28.39 -21.19
C ASP A 148 4.19 28.05 -20.58
N GLY A 149 4.15 27.71 -19.28
CA GLY A 149 2.93 27.43 -18.53
C GLY A 149 2.43 25.99 -18.61
N GLU A 150 3.20 25.09 -19.23
CA GLU A 150 2.88 23.65 -19.28
C GLU A 150 3.02 23.02 -17.89
N GLN A 151 2.05 22.18 -17.51
CA GLN A 151 2.12 21.37 -16.30
C GLN A 151 2.63 19.96 -16.65
N ILE A 152 3.77 19.59 -16.06
CA ILE A 152 4.41 18.30 -16.27
C ILE A 152 4.30 17.49 -14.97
N ILE A 153 3.82 16.25 -15.07
CA ILE A 153 3.68 15.33 -13.93
C ILE A 153 4.73 14.24 -14.08
N TYR A 154 5.70 14.19 -13.17
CA TYR A 154 6.80 13.24 -13.22
C TYR A 154 6.64 12.20 -12.10
N PRO A 155 6.68 10.88 -12.38
CA PRO A 155 6.74 9.87 -11.35
C PRO A 155 7.98 10.05 -10.48
N ASN A 156 7.83 10.03 -9.15
CA ASN A 156 8.91 10.32 -8.22
C ASN A 156 10.14 9.44 -8.46
N ASN A 157 9.93 8.14 -8.68
CA ASN A 157 11.04 7.20 -8.91
C ASN A 157 11.79 7.51 -10.21
N LEU A 158 11.09 7.96 -11.25
CA LEU A 158 11.74 8.34 -12.50
C LEU A 158 12.56 9.61 -12.30
N LEU A 159 12.01 10.63 -11.61
CA LEU A 159 12.71 11.89 -11.40
C LEU A 159 13.98 11.70 -10.55
N LEU A 160 13.89 10.88 -9.49
CA LEU A 160 15.00 10.59 -8.59
C LEU A 160 16.20 9.95 -9.32
N GLN A 161 15.95 9.23 -10.42
CA GLN A 161 16.99 8.59 -11.22
C GLN A 161 17.63 9.51 -12.27
N LYS A 162 17.10 10.72 -12.47
CA LYS A 162 17.64 11.69 -13.43
C LYS A 162 18.72 12.56 -12.77
N GLY A 163 19.70 12.98 -13.57
CA GLY A 163 20.58 14.07 -13.17
C GLY A 163 19.79 15.37 -13.10
N ILE A 164 19.99 16.19 -12.07
CA ILE A 164 19.26 17.44 -11.87
C ILE A 164 20.22 18.57 -11.53
N SER A 165 20.09 19.71 -12.23
CA SER A 165 20.73 20.96 -11.85
C SER A 165 19.71 21.92 -11.26
N ILE A 166 20.01 22.52 -10.11
CA ILE A 166 19.19 23.55 -9.50
C ILE A 166 19.64 24.90 -10.07
N LEU A 167 18.74 25.57 -10.79
CA LEU A 167 18.98 26.87 -11.38
C LEU A 167 18.61 27.93 -10.33
N LYS A 168 19.59 28.35 -9.52
CA LYS A 168 19.43 29.57 -8.71
C LYS A 168 19.53 30.77 -9.63
N ASP A 169 18.72 31.80 -9.38
CA ASP A 169 18.64 33.06 -10.12
C ASP A 169 20.01 33.82 -10.04
N HIS A 170 21.01 33.36 -10.80
CA HIS A 170 22.42 33.77 -10.67
C HIS A 170 22.82 34.91 -11.62
N PHE A 171 21.89 35.80 -11.99
CA PHE A 171 22.18 37.00 -12.80
C PHE A 171 21.46 38.27 -12.37
N LYS A 172 20.87 38.34 -11.17
CA LYS A 172 20.20 39.57 -10.71
C LYS A 172 21.09 40.68 -10.14
N ASP A 173 22.39 40.45 -9.89
CA ASP A 173 23.23 41.40 -9.12
C ASP A 173 24.61 41.74 -9.74
N LYS A 174 24.79 41.78 -11.07
CA LYS A 174 26.03 42.34 -11.66
C LYS A 174 25.84 43.46 -12.69
N GLU A 175 24.67 44.09 -12.75
CA GLU A 175 24.46 45.34 -13.51
C GLU A 175 24.42 46.61 -12.64
N PHE A 176 24.84 46.55 -11.37
CA PHE A 176 24.92 47.75 -10.53
C PHE A 176 26.17 47.76 -9.64
N VAL A 177 27.36 47.90 -10.24
CA VAL A 177 28.45 48.71 -9.68
C VAL A 177 29.29 49.23 -10.87
N ASP A 178 29.10 50.51 -11.16
CA ASP A 178 29.94 51.48 -11.91
C ASP A 178 30.48 51.13 -13.32
#